data_AF-A0A9P4TSJ4-F1
#
_entry.id   AF-A0A9P4TSJ4-F1
#
_cell.length_a   1.000
_cell.length_b   1.000
_cell.length_c   1.000
_cell.angle_alpha   90.00
_cell.angle_beta   90.00
_cell.angle_gamma   90.00
#
_symmetry.space_group_name_H-M   'P 1'
#
loop_
_entity.id
_entity.type
_entity.pdbx_description
1 polymer ?
#
loop_
_entity_poly.entity_id
_entity_poly.type
_entity_poly.pdbx_seq_one_letter_code
_entity_poly.pdbx_strand_id
1 'polypeptide(L)'
;DINNHKIEFIYKQYARILLQLFKLDFERIGSLPSLVTGSQAPIRLLTFKVHNILQTGGTTTEYFGYLIEQDWEQSLRQPNTTTGFYGAKNSYRSFSVLKSLVPQFVQQDYRDGPAELICDELGLTNLIVQSGDHLTVGGVVDLEWSSAGPAQLFGSAPF
;
A
#
# COMPACT_ATOMS: atom_id res chain seq x y z
N ASP A 1 -16.41 -26.72 4.22
CA ASP A 1 -15.57 -26.65 3.01
C ASP A 1 -16.22 -25.85 1.91
N ILE A 2 -15.49 -24.88 1.36
CA ILE A 2 -15.87 -24.12 0.17
C ILE A 2 -15.35 -24.90 -1.05
N ASN A 3 -16.21 -25.09 -2.06
CA ASN A 3 -15.84 -25.77 -3.30
C ASN A 3 -14.72 -25.00 -4.04
N ASN A 4 -13.66 -25.69 -4.50
CA ASN A 4 -12.55 -25.10 -5.25
C ASN A 4 -13.01 -24.28 -6.47
N HIS A 5 -14.08 -24.69 -7.16
CA HIS A 5 -14.63 -23.90 -8.27
C HIS A 5 -15.20 -22.55 -7.83
N LYS A 6 -15.78 -22.47 -6.62
CA LYS A 6 -16.26 -21.21 -6.04
C LYS A 6 -15.09 -20.28 -5.70
N ILE A 7 -13.99 -20.85 -5.18
CA ILE A 7 -12.76 -20.12 -4.89
C ILE A 7 -12.18 -19.54 -6.20
N GLU A 8 -11.96 -20.38 -7.20
CA GLU A 8 -11.44 -19.97 -8.51
C GLU A 8 -12.30 -18.86 -9.14
N PHE A 9 -13.63 -19.00 -9.05
CA PHE A 9 -14.57 -18.02 -9.60
C PHE A 9 -14.45 -16.64 -8.93
N ILE A 10 -14.33 -16.57 -7.60
CA ILE A 10 -14.12 -15.28 -6.90
C ILE A 10 -12.74 -14.72 -7.24
N TYR A 11 -11.68 -15.52 -7.15
CA TYR A 11 -10.32 -15.05 -7.41
C TYR A 11 -10.16 -14.52 -8.83
N LYS A 12 -10.83 -15.11 -9.83
CA LYS A 12 -10.81 -14.62 -11.20
C LYS A 12 -11.46 -13.25 -11.35
N GLN A 13 -12.54 -12.99 -10.61
CA GLN A 13 -13.18 -11.67 -10.60
C GLN A 13 -12.32 -10.66 -9.87
N TYR A 14 -11.77 -11.03 -8.71
CA TYR A 14 -10.89 -10.18 -7.93
C TYR A 14 -9.61 -9.80 -8.71
N ALA A 15 -8.96 -10.77 -9.37
CA ALA A 15 -7.80 -10.51 -10.22
C ALA A 15 -8.14 -9.53 -11.36
N ARG A 16 -9.34 -9.62 -11.96
CA ARG A 16 -9.77 -8.65 -12.96
C ARG A 16 -9.94 -7.25 -12.39
N ILE A 17 -10.48 -7.13 -11.17
CA ILE A 17 -10.61 -5.87 -10.46
C ILE A 17 -9.22 -5.28 -10.18
N LEU A 18 -8.31 -6.08 -9.62
CA LEU A 18 -6.92 -5.65 -9.39
C LEU A 18 -6.26 -5.16 -10.68
N LEU A 19 -6.41 -5.89 -11.79
CA LEU A 19 -5.90 -5.46 -13.10
C LEU A 19 -6.58 -4.20 -13.67
N GLN A 20 -7.80 -3.88 -13.25
CA GLN A 20 -8.46 -2.62 -13.61
C GLN A 20 -7.94 -1.46 -12.76
N LEU A 21 -7.73 -1.69 -11.46
CA LEU A 21 -7.17 -0.70 -10.53
C LEU A 21 -5.71 -0.37 -10.87
N PHE A 22 -4.90 -1.35 -11.28
CA PHE A 22 -3.51 -1.18 -11.73
C PHE A 22 -3.37 -0.41 -13.06
N LYS A 23 -4.47 -0.04 -13.71
CA LYS A 23 -4.43 0.82 -14.89
C LYS A 23 -4.66 2.29 -14.54
N LEU A 24 -4.84 2.59 -13.25
CA LEU A 24 -5.07 3.94 -12.76
C LEU A 24 -3.71 4.57 -12.45
N ASP A 25 -3.19 5.27 -13.47
CA ASP A 25 -1.95 6.02 -13.36
C ASP A 25 -2.17 7.37 -12.64
N PHE A 26 -1.26 7.71 -11.74
CA PHE A 26 -1.18 9.00 -11.08
C PHE A 26 0.17 9.65 -11.37
N GLU A 27 0.17 10.98 -11.53
CA GLU A 27 1.38 11.76 -11.83
C GLU A 27 2.42 11.70 -10.70
N ARG A 28 1.97 11.55 -9.46
CA ARG A 28 2.83 11.56 -8.27
C ARG A 28 2.30 10.63 -7.20
N ILE A 29 3.23 10.06 -6.43
CA ILE A 29 2.93 9.37 -5.19
C ILE A 29 2.24 10.35 -4.24
N GLY A 30 1.10 9.94 -3.70
CA GLY A 30 0.43 10.66 -2.65
C GLY A 30 -1.09 10.56 -2.62
N SER A 31 -1.75 11.64 -2.18
CA SER A 31 -3.18 11.64 -1.91
C SER A 31 -3.95 11.62 -3.22
N LEU A 32 -5.02 10.83 -3.23
CA LEU A 32 -5.94 10.87 -4.34
C LEU A 32 -6.55 12.27 -4.48
N PRO A 33 -6.86 12.71 -5.71
CA PRO A 33 -7.51 14.00 -5.94
C PRO A 33 -8.77 14.14 -5.09
N SER A 34 -9.00 15.32 -4.51
CA SER A 34 -10.26 15.60 -3.82
C SER A 34 -11.41 15.35 -4.77
N LEU A 35 -12.41 14.58 -4.33
CA LEU A 35 -13.67 14.58 -5.04
C LEU A 35 -14.19 16.03 -5.09
N VAL A 36 -14.71 16.43 -6.25
CA VAL A 36 -15.57 17.62 -6.35
C VAL A 36 -16.94 17.24 -5.77
N THR A 37 -16.96 16.88 -4.50
CA THR A 37 -18.18 16.83 -3.70
C THR A 37 -18.39 18.24 -3.15
N GLY A 38 -19.64 18.72 -3.08
CA GLY A 38 -19.98 20.02 -2.48
C GLY A 38 -19.64 20.15 -0.99
N SER A 39 -18.87 19.21 -0.44
CA SER A 39 -18.39 19.11 0.93
C SER A 39 -16.87 19.02 0.90
N GLN A 40 -16.19 19.88 1.66
CA GLN A 40 -14.74 19.82 1.83
C GLN A 40 -14.37 18.60 2.69
N ALA A 41 -14.14 17.45 2.06
CA ALA A 41 -13.50 16.34 2.73
C ALA A 41 -12.00 16.64 2.84
N PRO A 42 -11.36 16.49 4.02
CA PRO A 42 -9.92 16.62 4.12
C PRO A 42 -9.24 15.54 3.26
N ILE A 43 -8.33 15.97 2.38
CA ILE A 43 -7.54 15.13 1.46
C ILE A 43 -6.51 14.23 2.22
N ARG A 44 -6.61 14.14 3.54
CA ARG A 44 -5.59 13.53 4.39
C ARG A 44 -5.77 12.02 4.42
N LEU A 45 -4.81 11.32 3.84
CA LEU A 45 -4.48 9.95 4.21
C LEU A 45 -4.23 9.88 5.72
N LEU A 46 -4.96 8.99 6.40
CA LEU A 46 -5.08 9.01 7.86
C LEU A 46 -3.84 8.45 8.60
N THR A 47 -2.88 7.83 7.92
CA THR A 47 -1.63 7.43 8.59
C THR A 47 -0.62 8.58 8.54
N PHE A 48 -0.07 8.93 9.70
CA PHE A 48 0.99 9.94 9.84
C PHE A 48 2.21 9.65 8.94
N LYS A 49 2.47 8.36 8.67
CA LYS A 49 3.52 7.89 7.77
C LYS A 49 3.30 8.38 6.34
N VAL A 50 2.13 8.06 5.79
CA VAL A 50 1.76 8.50 4.44
C VAL A 50 1.65 10.02 4.41
N HIS A 51 1.06 10.67 5.42
CA HIS A 51 0.99 12.14 5.49
C HIS A 51 2.34 12.87 5.35
N ASN A 52 3.42 12.34 5.91
CA ASN A 52 4.75 12.94 5.77
C ASN A 52 5.37 12.68 4.40
N ILE A 53 5.14 11.51 3.82
CA ILE A 53 5.56 11.17 2.46
C ILE A 53 4.86 12.09 1.44
N LEU A 54 3.60 12.47 1.71
CA LEU A 54 2.82 13.39 0.88
C LEU A 54 3.41 14.80 0.77
N GLN A 55 4.03 15.29 1.83
CA GLN A 55 4.56 16.67 1.84
C GLN A 55 5.83 16.81 1.00
N THR A 56 6.52 15.71 0.77
CA THR A 56 7.82 15.71 0.10
C THR A 56 7.69 15.40 -1.39
N GLY A 57 6.77 14.50 -1.79
CA GLY A 57 6.78 13.97 -3.15
C GLY A 57 8.10 13.23 -3.43
N GLY A 58 8.09 12.29 -4.36
CA GLY A 58 9.34 11.58 -4.68
C GLY A 58 9.16 10.38 -5.58
N THR A 59 10.30 9.89 -6.05
CA THR A 59 10.46 8.62 -6.74
C THR A 59 10.13 7.45 -5.81
N THR A 60 9.91 6.27 -6.38
CA THR A 60 9.71 5.04 -5.60
C THR A 60 10.87 4.76 -4.63
N THR A 61 12.11 5.10 -5.01
CA THR A 61 13.29 4.91 -4.15
C THR A 61 13.23 5.81 -2.91
N GLU A 62 12.82 7.07 -3.10
CA GLU A 62 12.66 8.02 -1.99
C GLU A 62 11.51 7.58 -1.08
N TYR A 63 10.40 7.12 -1.63
CA TYR A 63 9.27 6.58 -0.86
C TYR A 63 9.71 5.49 0.14
N PHE A 64 10.40 4.46 -0.35
CA PHE A 64 10.88 3.37 0.51
C PHE A 64 11.96 3.86 1.49
N GLY A 65 12.83 4.78 1.07
CA GLY A 65 13.80 5.43 1.95
C GLY A 65 13.12 6.14 3.13
N TYR A 66 12.08 6.92 2.85
CA TYR A 66 11.31 7.63 3.87
C TYR A 66 10.59 6.67 4.84
N LEU A 67 9.99 5.58 4.36
CA LEU A 67 9.36 4.60 5.25
C LEU A 67 10.36 3.99 6.22
N ILE A 68 11.53 3.58 5.73
CA ILE A 68 12.60 3.00 6.53
C ILE A 68 13.10 4.00 7.58
N GLU A 69 13.31 5.25 7.19
CA GLU A 69 13.75 6.30 8.12
C GLU A 69 12.70 6.61 9.18
N GLN A 70 11.42 6.66 8.82
CA GLN A 70 10.35 6.87 9.78
C GLN A 70 10.26 5.73 10.81
N ASP A 71 10.36 4.48 10.36
CA ASP A 71 10.36 3.31 11.26
C ASP A 71 11.57 3.29 12.18
N TRP A 72 12.73 3.66 11.65
CA TRP A 72 13.94 3.82 12.44
C TRP A 72 13.80 4.92 13.51
N GLU A 73 13.31 6.11 13.13
CA GLU A 73 13.05 7.22 14.04
C GLU A 73 12.03 6.85 15.11
N GLN A 74 10.97 6.11 14.75
CA GLN A 74 10.01 5.58 15.72
C GLN A 74 10.70 4.65 16.72
N SER A 75 11.56 3.74 16.25
CA SER A 75 12.29 2.83 17.13
C SER A 75 13.22 3.58 18.10
N LEU A 76 13.85 4.67 17.66
CA LEU A 76 14.67 5.53 18.51
C LEU A 76 13.84 6.27 19.58
N ARG A 77 12.64 6.74 19.22
CA ARG A 77 11.78 7.56 20.09
C ARG A 77 10.90 6.74 21.02
N GLN A 78 10.72 5.44 20.74
CA GLN A 78 9.88 4.54 21.52
C GLN A 78 10.73 3.38 22.08
N PRO A 79 11.39 3.55 23.25
CA PRO A 79 12.32 2.55 23.79
C PRO A 79 11.71 1.17 24.06
N ASN A 80 10.38 1.11 24.24
CA ASN A 80 9.60 -0.12 24.36
C ASN A 80 9.50 -0.93 23.06
N THR A 81 9.95 -0.40 21.93
CA THR A 81 9.99 -1.12 20.63
C THR A 81 11.08 -2.17 20.55
N THR A 82 12.06 -2.17 21.47
CA THR A 82 13.19 -3.11 21.44
C THR A 82 13.31 -3.87 22.75
N THR A 83 13.63 -5.16 22.66
CA THR A 83 13.87 -6.02 23.82
C THR A 83 15.36 -5.99 24.18
N GLY A 84 15.80 -4.88 24.76
CA GLY A 84 17.18 -4.70 25.25
C GLY A 84 18.25 -4.52 24.17
N PHE A 85 19.53 -4.53 24.59
CA PHE A 85 20.67 -4.17 23.75
C PHE A 85 20.79 -4.97 22.44
N TYR A 86 20.66 -6.29 22.51
CA TYR A 86 20.79 -7.14 21.33
C TYR A 86 19.63 -6.95 20.35
N GLY A 87 18.42 -6.72 20.84
CA GLY A 87 17.27 -6.38 20.02
C GLY A 87 17.50 -5.06 19.26
N ALA A 88 17.90 -4.01 19.98
CA ALA A 88 18.20 -2.71 19.37
C ALA A 88 19.33 -2.79 18.33
N LYS A 89 20.42 -3.50 18.63
CA LYS A 89 21.54 -3.70 17.70
C LYS A 89 21.12 -4.44 16.43
N ASN A 90 20.26 -5.44 16.55
CA ASN A 90 19.74 -6.17 15.40
C ASN A 90 18.81 -5.30 14.56
N SER A 91 17.89 -4.57 15.18
CA SER A 91 17.01 -3.62 14.46
C SER A 91 17.81 -2.59 13.67
N TYR A 92 18.83 -1.96 14.29
CA TYR A 92 19.71 -1.01 13.60
C TYR A 92 20.40 -1.62 12.37
N ARG A 93 20.95 -2.83 12.51
CA ARG A 93 21.57 -3.56 11.39
C ARG A 93 20.57 -3.84 10.28
N SER A 94 19.37 -4.32 10.63
CA SER A 94 18.31 -4.60 9.66
C SER A 94 17.91 -3.35 8.88
N PHE A 95 17.65 -2.23 9.56
CA PHE A 95 17.32 -0.96 8.88
C PHE A 95 18.46 -0.44 8.00
N SER A 96 19.71 -0.56 8.45
CA SER A 96 20.89 -0.15 7.67
C SER A 96 21.02 -0.97 6.38
N VAL A 97 20.85 -2.29 6.49
CA VAL A 97 20.89 -3.21 5.34
C VAL A 97 19.71 -2.91 4.41
N LEU A 98 18.49 -2.83 4.95
CA LEU A 98 17.29 -2.57 4.15
C LEU A 98 17.41 -1.27 3.36
N LYS A 99 17.86 -0.18 4.01
CA LYS A 99 18.10 1.12 3.35
C LYS A 99 19.10 1.03 2.21
N SER A 100 20.20 0.28 2.40
CA SER A 100 21.23 0.09 1.36
C SER A 100 20.74 -0.74 0.17
N LEU A 101 19.72 -1.57 0.37
CA LEU A 101 19.18 -2.47 -0.63
C LEU A 101 18.03 -1.85 -1.45
N VAL A 102 17.36 -0.80 -0.95
CA VAL A 102 16.22 -0.17 -1.64
C VAL A 102 16.47 0.05 -3.14
N PRO A 103 17.58 0.66 -3.59
CA PRO A 103 17.78 0.92 -5.03
C PRO A 103 17.85 -0.35 -5.89
N GLN A 104 18.15 -1.50 -5.29
CA GLN A 104 18.25 -2.80 -5.98
C GLN A 104 16.88 -3.50 -6.09
N PHE A 105 15.93 -3.15 -5.22
CA PHE A 105 14.57 -3.72 -5.20
C PHE A 105 13.53 -2.83 -5.90
N VAL A 106 13.93 -1.63 -6.34
CA VAL A 106 13.10 -0.77 -7.18
C VAL A 106 13.34 -1.13 -8.65
N GLN A 107 12.36 -1.77 -9.29
CA GLN A 107 12.38 -2.00 -10.74
C GLN A 107 12.53 -0.66 -11.48
N GLN A 108 13.48 -0.60 -12.42
CA GLN A 108 13.83 0.64 -13.13
C GLN A 108 12.64 1.26 -13.88
N ASP A 109 11.81 0.44 -14.53
CA ASP A 109 10.62 0.90 -15.27
C ASP A 109 9.58 1.59 -14.37
N TYR A 110 9.58 1.27 -13.07
CA TYR A 110 8.66 1.81 -12.07
C TYR A 110 9.38 2.71 -11.06
N ARG A 111 10.63 3.09 -11.33
CA ARG A 111 11.39 4.00 -10.46
C ARG A 111 10.87 5.43 -10.59
N ASP A 112 10.73 5.84 -11.84
CA ASP A 112 10.28 7.17 -12.27
C ASP A 112 8.95 7.08 -13.06
N GLY A 113 8.35 5.88 -13.08
CA GLY A 113 7.04 5.61 -13.70
C GLY A 113 5.88 6.22 -12.92
N PRO A 114 4.66 6.15 -13.46
CA PRO A 114 3.47 6.65 -12.77
C PRO A 114 3.29 5.94 -11.43
N ALA A 115 2.68 6.67 -10.48
CA ALA A 115 2.22 6.07 -9.24
C ALA A 115 0.91 5.31 -9.50
N GLU A 116 0.69 4.23 -8.76
CA GLU A 116 -0.47 3.34 -8.90
C GLU A 116 -1.42 3.50 -7.71
N LEU A 117 -2.69 3.16 -7.90
CA LEU A 117 -3.67 3.12 -6.80
C LEU A 117 -3.33 1.99 -5.83
N ILE A 118 -2.73 2.30 -4.68
CA ILE A 118 -2.55 1.36 -3.58
C ILE A 118 -3.70 1.48 -2.56
N CYS A 119 -4.07 0.36 -1.94
CA CYS A 119 -5.02 0.33 -0.85
C CYS A 119 -4.56 -0.71 0.17
N ASP A 120 -4.17 -0.25 1.37
CA ASP A 120 -3.51 -1.08 2.38
C ASP A 120 -4.38 -2.25 2.87
N GLU A 121 -5.71 -2.12 2.80
CA GLU A 121 -6.65 -3.12 3.30
C GLU A 121 -7.39 -3.88 2.19
N LEU A 122 -7.01 -3.72 0.91
CA LEU A 122 -7.77 -4.32 -0.20
C LEU A 122 -7.61 -5.84 -0.23
N GLY A 123 -8.59 -6.55 0.34
CA GLY A 123 -8.67 -8.01 0.36
C GLY A 123 -9.99 -8.57 -0.17
N LEU A 124 -10.09 -9.90 -0.23
CA LEU A 124 -11.31 -10.60 -0.61
C LEU A 124 -12.51 -10.31 0.31
N THR A 125 -12.23 -9.96 1.57
CA THR A 125 -13.23 -9.57 2.57
C THR A 125 -13.98 -8.30 2.21
N ASN A 126 -13.41 -7.47 1.32
CA ASN A 126 -13.96 -6.18 0.95
C ASN A 126 -14.78 -6.27 -0.35
N LEU A 127 -15.05 -7.49 -0.82
CA LEU A 127 -15.88 -7.74 -1.98
C LEU A 127 -17.34 -7.93 -1.57
N ILE A 128 -18.23 -7.11 -2.11
CA ILE A 128 -19.66 -7.34 -2.03
C ILE A 128 -20.04 -8.33 -3.12
N VAL A 129 -20.57 -9.49 -2.72
CA VAL A 129 -21.09 -10.50 -3.64
C VAL A 129 -22.61 -10.50 -3.66
N GLN A 130 -23.18 -10.80 -4.83
CA GLN A 130 -24.64 -10.77 -5.05
C GLN A 130 -25.41 -11.74 -4.13
N SER A 131 -24.90 -12.96 -3.92
CA SER A 131 -25.43 -13.93 -2.95
C SER A 131 -24.41 -15.02 -2.61
N GLY A 132 -24.66 -15.82 -1.57
CA GLY A 132 -23.79 -16.95 -1.21
C GLY A 132 -23.76 -18.09 -2.25
N ASP A 133 -24.81 -18.19 -3.06
CA ASP A 133 -24.91 -19.18 -4.15
C ASP A 133 -24.31 -18.65 -5.45
N HIS A 134 -24.49 -17.35 -5.71
CA HIS A 134 -23.95 -16.63 -6.85
C HIS A 134 -22.94 -15.58 -6.39
N LEU A 135 -21.69 -16.01 -6.31
CA LEU A 135 -20.54 -15.23 -5.82
C LEU A 135 -20.04 -14.18 -6.84
N THR A 136 -20.97 -13.62 -7.63
CA THR A 136 -20.67 -12.54 -8.57
C THR A 136 -20.36 -11.29 -7.76
N VAL A 137 -19.20 -10.68 -8.00
CA VAL A 137 -18.80 -9.45 -7.32
C VAL A 137 -19.59 -8.28 -7.89
N GLY A 138 -20.37 -7.63 -7.02
CA GLY A 138 -21.17 -6.45 -7.34
C GLY A 138 -20.51 -5.13 -6.94
N GLY A 139 -19.51 -5.18 -6.06
CA GLY A 139 -18.80 -3.98 -5.63
C GLY A 139 -17.58 -4.28 -4.77
N VAL A 140 -16.74 -3.26 -4.60
CA VAL A 140 -15.61 -3.23 -3.68
C VAL A 140 -15.87 -2.10 -2.69
N VAL A 141 -15.63 -2.37 -1.41
CA VAL A 141 -15.77 -1.38 -0.33
C VAL A 141 -14.44 -1.18 0.38
N ASP A 142 -14.45 -0.33 1.41
CA ASP A 142 -13.31 -0.13 2.31
C ASP A 142 -12.06 0.38 1.58
N LEU A 143 -12.27 1.41 0.75
CA LEU A 143 -11.24 2.07 -0.05
C LEU A 143 -10.72 3.35 0.62
N GLU A 144 -11.07 3.58 1.90
CA GLU A 144 -10.72 4.79 2.65
C GLU A 144 -9.22 4.95 2.92
N TRP A 145 -8.47 3.85 2.83
CA TRP A 145 -7.00 3.82 2.95
C TRP A 145 -6.29 3.81 1.58
N SER A 146 -6.94 4.33 0.54
CA SER A 146 -6.36 4.36 -0.81
C SER A 146 -5.50 5.59 -1.07
N SER A 147 -4.36 5.39 -1.74
CA SER A 147 -3.45 6.45 -2.18
C SER A 147 -2.79 6.12 -3.51
N ALA A 148 -2.17 7.11 -4.13
CA ALA A 148 -1.19 6.88 -5.18
C ALA A 148 0.15 6.48 -4.53
N GLY A 149 0.72 5.35 -4.93
CA GLY A 149 1.96 4.82 -4.37
C GLY A 149 2.82 4.10 -5.40
N PRO A 150 3.99 3.57 -4.99
CA PRO A 150 4.82 2.78 -5.88
C PRO A 150 4.09 1.55 -6.43
N ALA A 151 4.24 1.28 -7.74
CA ALA A 151 3.65 0.11 -8.40
C ALA A 151 4.06 -1.23 -7.75
N GLN A 152 5.25 -1.29 -7.16
CA GLN A 152 5.78 -2.46 -6.47
C GLN A 152 4.95 -2.86 -5.25
N LEU A 153 4.25 -1.91 -4.62
CA LEU A 153 3.33 -2.22 -3.52
C LEU A 153 2.04 -2.85 -4.03
N PHE A 154 1.54 -2.42 -5.19
CA PHE A 154 0.36 -3.00 -5.80
C PHE A 154 0.59 -4.46 -6.24
N GLY A 155 1.78 -4.74 -6.78
CA GLY A 155 2.19 -6.07 -7.21
C GLY A 155 2.62 -7.01 -6.06
N SER A 156 2.67 -6.52 -4.83
CA SER A 156 2.95 -7.35 -3.66
C SER A 156 1.69 -8.16 -3.30
N ALA A 157 1.88 -9.41 -2.89
CA ALA A 157 0.75 -10.28 -2.56
C ALA A 157 -0.11 -9.63 -1.47
N PRO A 158 -1.45 -9.73 -1.53
CA PRO A 158 -2.31 -9.22 -0.47
C PRO A 158 -1.93 -9.88 0.87
N PHE A 159 -1.83 -9.06 1.90
CA PHE A 159 -1.52 -9.50 3.28
C PHE A 159 -2.71 -10.22 3.92
#